data_AF-A0A821QWY0-F1
#
_entry.id   AF-A0A821QWY0-F1
#
_cell.length_a   1.000
_cell.length_b   1.000
_cell.length_c   1.000
_cell.angle_alpha   90.00
_cell.angle_beta   90.00
_cell.angle_gamma   90.00
#
_symmetry.space_group_name_H-M   'P 1'
#
loop_
_entity.id
_entity.type
_entity.pdbx_description
1 polymer ?
#
loop_
_entity_poly.entity_id
_entity_poly.type
_entity_poly.pdbx_seq_one_letter_code
_entity_poly.pdbx_strand_id
1 'polypeptide(L)'
;TEFLALYTNSRCWACIFDRFISRGDRLGLNYCGAINLPQLISISPGIIPNSTEAPWDHSIGLMILSKRQYPLKKLAANLYSEFYIAPRGYIIASQENKQLIIANTHVATVETLFPHASIGTFLNNTYGSWNDENKGQTIELESLVWNFLRNNQQTYKNAIMAGDFNMGIANVEHNVLAIQPDSWNYIHQLNDTNGSTRWYDDYTEMHSRCTICTDNLVVNNTNQYIIDHIFTHGPIFNPLKLFTRRIFDGRIEINSTNGTIITSLSDHYGVKLRIIC
;
A
#
# COMPACT_ATOMS: atom_id res chain seq x y z
N THR A 1 -12.28 -7.15 15.52
CA THR A 1 -11.36 -6.62 14.49
C THR A 1 -11.86 -5.27 14.12
N GLU A 2 -11.05 -4.23 14.23
CA GLU A 2 -11.45 -2.88 13.83
C GLU A 2 -10.83 -2.52 12.49
N PHE A 3 -11.59 -1.76 11.71
CA PHE A 3 -11.31 -1.45 10.31
C PHE A 3 -11.34 0.06 10.13
N LEU A 4 -10.31 0.59 9.47
CA LEU A 4 -10.32 1.97 9.01
C LEU A 4 -10.08 1.99 7.49
N ALA A 5 -11.07 2.47 6.74
CA ALA A 5 -10.94 2.80 5.33
C ALA A 5 -11.36 4.24 5.07
N LEU A 6 -10.78 4.81 4.00
CA LEU A 6 -11.21 6.07 3.44
C LEU A 6 -12.19 5.80 2.29
N TYR A 7 -13.30 6.56 2.28
CA TYR A 7 -14.29 6.52 1.21
C TYR A 7 -14.39 7.91 0.57
N THR A 8 -14.35 7.94 -0.75
CA THR A 8 -15.03 8.99 -1.53
C THR A 8 -16.11 8.27 -2.34
N ASN A 9 -17.37 8.62 -2.07
CA ASN A 9 -18.62 8.10 -2.67
C ASN A 9 -18.51 6.99 -3.75
N SER A 10 -18.61 5.71 -3.38
CA SER A 10 -19.29 4.61 -4.12
C SER A 10 -18.97 3.20 -3.55
N ARG A 11 -19.67 2.19 -4.07
CA ARG A 11 -19.92 0.83 -3.54
C ARG A 11 -18.62 0.00 -3.42
N CYS A 12 -18.36 -0.56 -2.23
CA CYS A 12 -17.01 -0.91 -1.76
C CYS A 12 -16.77 -2.42 -1.51
N TRP A 13 -15.52 -2.88 -1.71
CA TRP A 13 -14.95 -4.14 -1.17
C TRP A 13 -15.18 -4.31 0.34
N ALA A 14 -15.21 -3.21 1.10
CA ALA A 14 -15.47 -3.22 2.52
C ALA A 14 -16.89 -3.71 2.86
N CYS A 15 -17.89 -3.53 2.00
CA CYS A 15 -19.22 -4.12 2.21
C CYS A 15 -19.19 -5.65 2.13
N ILE A 16 -18.25 -6.21 1.36
CA ILE A 16 -17.99 -7.65 1.30
C ILE A 16 -17.31 -8.08 2.60
N PHE A 17 -16.23 -7.40 3.02
CA PHE A 17 -15.52 -7.72 4.25
C PHE A 17 -16.34 -7.52 5.54
N ASP A 18 -17.15 -6.47 5.63
CA ASP A 18 -18.01 -6.17 6.77
C ASP A 18 -19.15 -7.21 6.90
N ARG A 19 -19.65 -7.75 5.79
CA ARG A 19 -20.55 -8.91 5.79
C ARG A 19 -19.86 -10.21 6.22
N PHE A 20 -18.60 -10.42 5.86
CA PHE A 20 -17.83 -11.60 6.28
C PHE A 20 -17.48 -11.58 7.76
N ILE A 21 -17.11 -10.41 8.31
CA ILE A 21 -16.69 -10.27 9.71
C ILE A 21 -17.90 -10.23 10.66
N SER A 22 -18.99 -9.54 10.30
CA SER A 22 -20.19 -9.45 11.16
C SER A 22 -20.94 -10.77 11.34
N ARG A 23 -20.71 -11.78 10.49
CA ARG A 23 -21.31 -13.12 10.60
C ARG A 23 -20.50 -14.11 11.44
N GLY A 24 -19.31 -13.73 11.92
CA GLY A 24 -18.47 -14.62 12.73
C GLY A 24 -17.83 -15.77 11.95
N ASP A 25 -17.90 -15.76 10.62
CA ASP A 25 -17.26 -16.76 9.77
C ASP A 25 -15.75 -16.60 9.89
N ARG A 26 -15.08 -17.60 10.47
CA ARG A 26 -13.63 -17.69 10.46
C ARG A 26 -13.18 -17.64 9.00
N LEU A 27 -12.11 -16.90 8.72
CA LEU A 27 -11.34 -16.99 7.46
C LEU A 27 -10.71 -18.38 7.34
N GLY A 28 -11.54 -19.41 7.19
CA GLY A 28 -11.19 -20.66 6.56
C GLY A 28 -11.48 -20.44 5.08
N LEU A 29 -10.42 -20.32 4.29
CA LEU A 29 -10.49 -20.43 2.84
C LEU A 29 -10.93 -21.86 2.51
N ASN A 30 -12.23 -22.12 2.62
CA ASN A 30 -12.94 -23.24 2.03
C ASN A 30 -14.23 -22.67 1.46
N TYR A 31 -14.08 -21.89 0.39
CA TYR A 31 -15.21 -21.47 -0.42
C TYR A 31 -15.23 -22.29 -1.71
N CYS A 32 -15.91 -23.45 -1.66
CA CYS A 32 -16.30 -24.20 -2.84
C CYS A 32 -17.65 -23.65 -3.32
N GLY A 33 -17.60 -22.62 -4.16
CA GLY A 33 -18.78 -22.07 -4.82
C GLY A 33 -18.37 -21.02 -5.82
N ALA A 34 -18.76 -21.21 -7.09
CA ALA A 34 -18.52 -20.23 -8.14
C ALA A 34 -19.21 -18.92 -7.77
N ILE A 35 -18.44 -17.89 -7.43
CA ILE A 35 -18.97 -16.53 -7.33
C ILE A 35 -19.20 -16.07 -8.78
N ASN A 36 -20.46 -16.10 -9.21
CA ASN A 36 -20.85 -15.43 -10.43
C ASN A 36 -20.83 -13.92 -10.13
N LEU A 37 -19.85 -13.22 -10.70
CA LEU A 37 -19.66 -11.76 -10.59
C LEU A 37 -20.95 -10.92 -10.69
N PRO A 38 -21.99 -11.31 -11.47
CA PRO A 38 -23.24 -10.55 -11.55
C PRO A 38 -24.07 -10.51 -10.27
N GLN A 39 -23.87 -11.41 -9.29
CA GLN A 39 -24.71 -11.48 -8.09
C GLN A 39 -24.27 -10.56 -6.94
N LEU A 40 -23.09 -9.93 -7.04
CA LEU A 40 -22.70 -8.81 -6.16
C LEU A 40 -23.34 -7.48 -6.58
N ILE A 41 -23.98 -7.44 -7.76
CA ILE A 41 -24.66 -6.29 -8.34
C ILE A 41 -26.17 -6.56 -8.38
N SER A 42 -26.81 -6.70 -7.22
CA SER A 42 -28.28 -6.59 -7.15
C SER A 42 -28.67 -5.45 -6.22
N ILE A 43 -28.53 -4.22 -6.72
CA ILE A 43 -29.23 -3.05 -6.20
C ILE A 43 -30.04 -2.51 -7.39
N SER A 44 -31.34 -2.78 -7.33
CA SER A 44 -32.48 -2.31 -8.14
C SER A 44 -32.26 -2.02 -9.64
N PRO A 45 -33.03 -2.66 -10.55
CA PRO A 45 -33.01 -2.38 -11.98
C PRO A 45 -33.71 -1.04 -12.24
N GLY A 46 -32.96 0.04 -12.14
CA GLY A 46 -33.45 1.39 -12.43
C GLY A 46 -32.26 2.29 -12.69
N ILE A 47 -31.99 2.51 -13.97
CA ILE A 47 -30.95 3.40 -14.51
C ILE A 47 -29.54 2.81 -14.35
N ILE A 48 -29.16 1.98 -15.33
CA ILE A 48 -27.76 1.84 -15.73
C ILE A 48 -27.52 3.02 -16.68
N PRO A 49 -26.77 4.07 -16.31
CA PRO A 49 -26.26 4.99 -17.31
C PRO A 49 -25.25 4.19 -18.14
N ASN A 50 -25.25 4.37 -19.45
CA ASN A 50 -24.18 3.92 -20.33
C ASN A 50 -22.86 4.67 -20.02
N SER A 51 -22.39 4.69 -18.77
CA SER A 51 -21.07 5.20 -18.44
C SER A 51 -20.06 4.06 -18.55
N THR A 52 -19.04 4.30 -19.36
CA THR A 52 -17.78 3.55 -19.39
C THR A 52 -16.92 3.82 -18.15
N GLU A 53 -17.48 4.50 -17.14
CA GLU A 53 -16.80 4.84 -15.89
C GLU A 53 -16.69 3.60 -15.03
N ALA A 54 -15.46 3.22 -14.72
CA ALA A 54 -15.21 2.06 -13.91
C ALA A 54 -15.76 2.35 -12.49
N PRO A 55 -16.36 1.38 -11.79
CA PRO A 55 -16.88 1.58 -10.42
C PRO A 55 -15.79 1.93 -9.38
N TRP A 56 -14.55 2.17 -9.83
CA TRP A 56 -13.32 2.38 -9.08
C TRP A 56 -12.89 3.85 -9.00
N ASP A 57 -13.52 4.75 -9.77
CA ASP A 57 -13.05 6.12 -10.00
C ASP A 57 -13.05 7.01 -8.73
N HIS A 58 -13.50 6.48 -7.58
CA HIS A 58 -13.55 7.17 -6.29
C HIS A 58 -13.00 6.37 -5.10
N SER A 59 -12.28 5.26 -5.29
CA SER A 59 -11.64 4.54 -4.17
C SER A 59 -10.12 4.49 -4.32
N ILE A 60 -9.39 4.92 -3.29
CA ILE A 60 -7.91 4.80 -3.25
C ILE A 60 -7.40 3.41 -2.87
N GLY A 61 -8.30 2.46 -2.56
CA GLY A 61 -7.91 1.07 -2.27
C GLY A 61 -7.10 0.84 -0.99
N LEU A 62 -6.98 1.83 -0.09
CA LEU A 62 -6.15 1.73 1.11
C LEU A 62 -6.92 1.25 2.35
N MET A 63 -6.23 0.49 3.20
CA MET A 63 -6.80 -0.09 4.41
C MET A 63 -5.75 -0.35 5.48
N ILE A 64 -6.08 -0.11 6.75
CA ILE A 64 -5.27 -0.58 7.89
C ILE A 64 -6.11 -1.54 8.73
N LEU A 65 -5.58 -2.75 8.93
CA LEU A 65 -6.19 -3.80 9.75
C LEU A 65 -5.30 -4.11 10.95
N SER A 66 -5.92 -4.22 12.12
CA SER A 66 -5.21 -4.58 13.36
C SER A 66 -5.90 -5.73 14.09
N LYS A 67 -5.09 -6.70 14.52
CA LYS A 67 -5.48 -7.76 15.47
C LYS A 67 -5.22 -7.37 16.93
N ARG A 68 -4.69 -6.17 17.18
CA ARG A 68 -4.38 -5.73 18.55
C ARG A 68 -5.69 -5.49 19.30
N GLN A 69 -5.61 -5.69 20.62
CA GLN A 69 -6.74 -5.45 21.53
C GLN A 69 -7.19 -3.98 21.53
N TYR A 70 -6.27 -3.06 21.25
CA TYR A 70 -6.57 -1.62 21.25
C TYR A 70 -6.97 -1.12 19.87
N PRO A 71 -8.01 -0.26 19.82
CA PRO A 71 -8.56 0.26 18.59
C PRO A 71 -7.53 1.05 17.78
N LEU A 72 -7.73 1.07 16.46
CA LEU A 72 -7.04 2.02 15.59
C LEU A 72 -7.83 3.32 15.58
N LYS A 73 -7.20 4.41 15.99
CA LYS A 73 -7.79 5.75 15.89
C LYS A 73 -7.35 6.41 14.60
N LYS A 74 -8.29 6.79 13.74
CA LYS A 74 -7.98 7.64 12.56
C LYS A 74 -7.41 8.97 13.00
N LEU A 75 -6.23 9.32 12.50
CA LEU A 75 -5.64 10.65 12.65
C LEU A 75 -5.89 11.49 11.40
N ALA A 76 -5.66 10.92 10.22
CA ALA A 76 -5.90 11.55 8.94
C ALA A 76 -6.20 10.48 7.88
N ALA A 77 -6.95 10.84 6.84
CA ALA A 77 -6.93 10.11 5.59
C ALA A 77 -7.46 11.04 4.51
N ASN A 78 -6.73 11.16 3.41
CA ASN A 78 -7.01 12.10 2.34
C ASN A 78 -6.34 11.64 1.05
N LEU A 79 -6.78 12.27 -0.04
CA LEU A 79 -6.04 12.36 -1.28
C LEU A 79 -4.82 13.27 -1.08
N TYR A 80 -3.71 12.98 -1.76
CA TYR A 80 -2.63 13.96 -1.89
C TYR A 80 -3.14 15.25 -2.55
N SER A 81 -2.52 16.36 -2.22
CA SER A 81 -3.06 17.68 -2.51
C SER A 81 -3.11 18.03 -4.01
N GLU A 82 -2.33 17.37 -4.86
CA GLU A 82 -2.20 17.67 -6.29
C GLU A 82 -1.87 16.39 -7.08
N PHE A 83 -2.55 16.13 -8.20
CA PHE A 83 -2.32 14.96 -9.06
C PHE A 83 -2.10 15.35 -10.50
N TYR A 84 -1.19 14.63 -11.17
CA TYR A 84 -1.02 14.72 -12.62
C TYR A 84 -1.82 13.62 -13.33
N ILE A 85 -1.94 12.40 -12.76
CA ILE A 85 -2.42 11.23 -13.54
C ILE A 85 -3.43 10.30 -12.84
N ALA A 86 -3.35 10.06 -11.52
CA ALA A 86 -4.32 9.18 -10.82
C ALA A 86 -4.55 9.59 -9.36
N PRO A 87 -5.77 9.41 -8.81
CA PRO A 87 -6.05 9.73 -7.41
C PRO A 87 -5.25 8.78 -6.50
N ARG A 88 -4.25 9.34 -5.80
CA ARG A 88 -3.44 8.67 -4.79
C ARG A 88 -3.74 9.27 -3.42
N GLY A 89 -3.44 8.54 -2.35
CA GLY A 89 -3.74 9.06 -1.02
C GLY A 89 -3.08 8.26 0.09
N TYR A 90 -3.49 8.57 1.30
CA TYR A 90 -2.95 7.94 2.49
C TYR A 90 -4.02 7.76 3.57
N ILE A 91 -3.75 6.85 4.50
CA ILE A 91 -4.46 6.68 5.77
C ILE A 91 -3.42 6.74 6.89
N ILE A 92 -3.61 7.62 7.86
CA ILE A 92 -2.81 7.70 9.07
C ILE A 92 -3.70 7.35 10.26
N ALA A 93 -3.29 6.36 11.04
CA ALA A 93 -3.94 5.94 12.26
C ALA A 93 -2.93 5.88 13.41
N SER A 94 -3.43 5.91 14.64
CA SER A 94 -2.63 5.63 15.82
C SER A 94 -3.18 4.46 16.61
N GLN A 95 -2.29 3.84 17.37
CA GLN A 95 -2.65 2.84 18.38
C GLN A 95 -2.47 3.45 19.77
N GLU A 96 -3.58 3.74 20.45
CA GLU A 96 -3.62 4.60 21.66
C GLU A 96 -2.66 4.15 22.78
N ASN A 97 -2.45 2.84 22.93
CA ASN A 97 -1.64 2.30 24.04
C ASN A 97 -0.21 1.90 23.67
N LYS A 98 0.22 2.17 22.43
CA LYS A 98 1.56 1.73 21.95
C LYS A 98 2.44 2.85 21.41
N GLN A 99 2.06 4.10 21.62
CA GLN A 99 2.85 5.24 21.17
C GLN A 99 3.26 5.10 19.70
N LEU A 100 2.35 4.57 18.87
CA LEU A 100 2.60 4.16 17.49
C LEU A 100 1.67 4.90 16.54
N ILE A 101 2.26 5.53 15.53
CA ILE A 101 1.57 6.02 14.33
C ILE A 101 1.79 5.02 13.20
N ILE A 102 0.75 4.76 12.42
CA ILE A 102 0.80 3.90 11.24
C ILE A 102 0.24 4.70 10.07
N ALA A 103 1.03 4.86 9.03
CA ALA A 103 0.60 5.40 7.75
C ALA A 103 0.58 4.29 6.70
N ASN A 104 -0.50 4.21 5.94
CA ASN A 104 -0.62 3.40 4.73
C ASN A 104 -0.78 4.32 3.52
N THR A 105 -0.05 4.07 2.42
CA THR A 105 -0.14 4.84 1.18
C THR A 105 -0.05 3.96 -0.07
N HIS A 106 -0.44 4.54 -1.21
CA HIS A 106 -0.05 4.11 -2.54
C HIS A 106 0.22 5.39 -3.34
N VAL A 107 1.47 5.63 -3.74
CA VAL A 107 1.87 6.88 -4.42
C VAL A 107 1.97 6.71 -5.94
N ALA A 108 2.22 7.80 -6.67
CA ALA A 108 2.30 7.82 -8.13
C ALA A 108 3.38 6.88 -8.66
N THR A 109 3.11 6.23 -9.80
CA THR A 109 4.01 5.23 -10.41
C THR A 109 4.84 5.84 -11.54
N VAL A 110 5.43 5.02 -12.41
CA VAL A 110 6.01 5.42 -13.70
C VAL A 110 5.11 4.92 -14.83
N GLU A 111 5.13 5.60 -15.98
CA GLU A 111 4.37 5.19 -17.18
C GLU A 111 4.63 3.74 -17.60
N THR A 112 5.86 3.26 -17.44
CA THR A 112 6.26 1.91 -17.88
C THR A 112 5.67 0.77 -17.04
N LEU A 113 5.24 1.03 -15.80
CA LEU A 113 4.54 0.05 -14.96
C LEU A 113 3.02 0.12 -15.12
N PHE A 114 2.51 1.14 -15.81
CA PHE A 114 1.08 1.33 -16.03
C PHE A 114 0.79 1.80 -17.48
N PRO A 115 1.14 0.98 -18.50
CA PRO A 115 1.07 1.39 -19.91
C PRO A 115 -0.36 1.60 -20.45
N HIS A 116 -1.38 1.25 -19.66
CA HIS A 116 -2.79 1.35 -20.03
C HIS A 116 -3.57 2.42 -19.27
N ALA A 117 -2.94 3.22 -18.40
CA ALA A 117 -3.54 4.50 -18.05
C ALA A 117 -3.53 5.33 -19.33
N SER A 118 -4.69 5.39 -19.99
CA SER A 118 -4.96 6.51 -20.87
C SER A 118 -4.71 7.74 -20.01
N ILE A 119 -3.69 8.52 -20.39
CA ILE A 119 -3.37 9.82 -19.80
C ILE A 119 -4.58 10.70 -20.10
N GLY A 120 -5.65 10.51 -19.32
CA GLY A 120 -6.71 11.46 -19.20
C GLY A 120 -6.01 12.70 -18.68
N THR A 121 -6.06 13.76 -19.48
CA THR A 121 -5.51 15.08 -19.19
C THR A 121 -6.19 15.65 -17.95
N PHE A 122 -5.88 15.12 -16.77
CA PHE A 122 -6.20 15.72 -15.48
C PHE A 122 -5.08 16.70 -15.15
N LEU A 123 -5.10 17.80 -15.90
CA LEU A 123 -4.13 18.88 -15.81
C LEU A 123 -4.34 19.65 -14.49
N ASN A 124 -3.47 19.40 -13.53
CA ASN A 124 -2.95 20.50 -12.73
C ASN A 124 -1.42 20.54 -12.88
N ASN A 125 -0.89 21.72 -13.21
CA ASN A 125 0.47 21.93 -13.72
C ASN A 125 1.55 21.90 -12.62
N THR A 126 1.28 21.26 -11.48
CA THR A 126 2.17 21.41 -10.31
C THR A 126 3.42 20.53 -10.39
N TYR A 127 3.31 19.34 -10.99
CA TYR A 127 4.45 18.43 -11.17
C TYR A 127 4.84 18.33 -12.64
N GLY A 128 6.14 18.37 -12.92
CA GLY A 128 6.69 18.29 -14.28
C GLY A 128 6.85 16.85 -14.79
N SER A 129 6.75 15.85 -13.91
CA SER A 129 6.95 14.44 -14.23
C SER A 129 6.32 13.51 -13.18
N TRP A 130 6.17 12.23 -13.53
CA TRP A 130 5.79 11.15 -12.60
C TRP A 130 6.73 11.05 -11.39
N ASN A 131 8.03 11.28 -11.60
CA ASN A 131 9.04 11.27 -10.53
C ASN A 131 8.83 12.42 -9.56
N ASP A 132 8.52 13.61 -10.08
CA ASP A 132 8.24 14.78 -9.24
C ASP A 132 6.95 14.59 -8.42
N GLU A 133 5.91 14.01 -9.02
CA GLU A 133 4.66 13.69 -8.33
C GLU A 133 4.88 12.64 -7.23
N ASN A 134 5.55 11.52 -7.54
CA ASN A 134 5.89 10.49 -6.55
C ASN A 134 6.67 11.09 -5.37
N LYS A 135 7.67 11.94 -5.66
CA LYS A 135 8.47 12.60 -4.65
C LYS A 135 7.65 13.59 -3.82
N GLY A 136 6.81 14.40 -4.45
CA GLY A 136 5.90 15.33 -3.77
C GLY A 136 4.96 14.63 -2.81
N GLN A 137 4.33 13.53 -3.24
CA GLN A 137 3.46 12.71 -2.39
C GLN A 137 4.22 12.06 -1.23
N THR A 138 5.45 11.61 -1.48
CA THR A 138 6.34 11.06 -0.45
C THR A 138 6.70 12.11 0.60
N ILE A 139 7.05 13.33 0.18
CA ILE A 139 7.32 14.48 1.07
C ILE A 139 6.09 14.83 1.91
N GLU A 140 4.91 14.90 1.30
CA GLU A 140 3.66 15.24 1.99
C GLU A 140 3.37 14.22 3.10
N LEU A 141 3.43 12.92 2.78
CA LEU A 141 3.19 11.85 3.76
C LEU A 141 4.19 11.90 4.92
N GLU A 142 5.48 11.97 4.60
CA GLU A 142 6.56 12.01 5.58
C GLU A 142 6.38 13.18 6.54
N SER A 143 6.12 14.37 5.99
CA SER A 143 5.94 15.60 6.76
C SER A 143 4.74 15.48 7.71
N LEU A 144 3.63 14.90 7.26
CA LEU A 144 2.45 14.68 8.09
C LEU A 144 2.73 13.73 9.25
N VAL A 145 3.33 12.57 8.97
CA VAL A 145 3.66 11.57 9.99
C VAL A 145 4.67 12.14 10.99
N TRP A 146 5.69 12.84 10.51
CA TRP A 146 6.69 13.49 11.34
C TRP A 146 6.10 14.60 12.21
N ASN A 147 5.14 15.38 11.69
CA ASN A 147 4.43 16.38 12.47
C ASN A 147 3.58 15.74 13.57
N PHE A 148 2.90 14.63 13.30
CA PHE A 148 2.18 13.89 14.35
C PHE A 148 3.14 13.39 15.44
N LEU A 149 4.30 12.84 15.07
CA LEU A 149 5.33 12.42 16.02
C LEU A 149 5.86 13.58 16.87
N ARG A 150 6.33 14.66 16.23
CA ARG A 150 6.94 15.81 16.93
C ARG A 150 5.98 16.56 17.84
N ASN A 151 4.75 16.80 17.38
CA ASN A 151 3.78 17.58 18.14
C ASN A 151 3.16 16.78 19.30
N ASN A 152 3.37 15.46 19.32
CA ASN A 152 2.79 14.57 20.32
C ASN A 152 3.84 13.60 20.90
N GLN A 153 5.10 14.03 21.07
CA GLN A 153 6.20 13.17 21.52
C GLN A 153 5.95 12.45 22.86
N GLN A 154 5.12 13.04 23.73
CA GLN A 154 4.70 12.38 24.98
C GLN A 154 3.78 11.18 24.74
N THR A 155 3.05 11.20 23.62
CA THR A 155 2.04 10.20 23.23
C THR A 155 2.60 9.20 22.23
N TYR A 156 3.33 9.63 21.20
CA TYR A 156 3.86 8.79 20.13
C TYR A 156 5.39 8.83 20.09
N LYS A 157 6.01 7.65 20.07
CA LYS A 157 7.47 7.49 19.99
C LYS A 157 7.90 6.67 18.77
N ASN A 158 6.95 5.98 18.14
CA ASN A 158 7.19 5.05 17.06
C ASN A 158 6.29 5.41 15.89
N ALA A 159 6.78 5.23 14.67
CA ALA A 159 5.98 5.33 13.47
C ALA A 159 6.33 4.24 12.46
N ILE A 160 5.32 3.87 11.67
CA ILE A 160 5.46 3.04 10.47
C ILE A 160 4.84 3.83 9.32
N MET A 161 5.52 3.88 8.18
CA MET A 161 4.91 4.20 6.89
C MET A 161 5.05 2.97 5.99
N ALA A 162 3.94 2.44 5.49
CA ALA A 162 3.93 1.23 4.69
C ALA A 162 3.04 1.38 3.45
N GLY A 163 3.34 0.65 2.39
CA GLY A 163 2.53 0.66 1.18
C GLY A 163 3.35 0.50 -0.09
N ASP A 164 2.68 0.69 -1.21
CA ASP A 164 3.32 0.76 -2.53
C ASP A 164 3.80 2.19 -2.78
N PHE A 165 5.10 2.41 -2.54
CA PHE A 165 5.71 3.71 -2.78
C PHE A 165 6.19 3.90 -4.22
N ASN A 166 6.07 2.89 -5.10
CA ASN A 166 6.52 2.98 -6.49
C ASN A 166 7.95 3.53 -6.66
N MET A 167 8.80 3.37 -5.65
CA MET A 167 10.17 3.87 -5.60
C MET A 167 11.09 2.77 -5.07
N GLY A 168 12.37 2.80 -5.39
CA GLY A 168 13.30 1.79 -4.89
C GLY A 168 14.69 1.93 -5.48
N ILE A 169 15.65 1.31 -4.81
CA ILE A 169 17.04 1.27 -5.24
C ILE A 169 17.34 -0.02 -6.03
N ALA A 170 18.36 0.05 -6.89
CA ALA A 170 18.82 -1.12 -7.62
C ALA A 170 19.49 -2.14 -6.67
N ASN A 171 19.28 -3.42 -6.93
CA ASN A 171 20.03 -4.51 -6.31
C ASN A 171 20.53 -5.46 -7.40
N VAL A 172 21.83 -5.38 -7.68
CA VAL A 172 22.50 -6.13 -8.76
C VAL A 172 22.48 -7.64 -8.48
N GLU A 173 22.64 -8.06 -7.21
CA GLU A 173 22.65 -9.47 -6.83
C GLU A 173 21.34 -10.18 -7.19
N HIS A 174 20.22 -9.44 -7.14
CA HIS A 174 18.89 -9.97 -7.42
C HIS A 174 18.29 -9.48 -8.74
N ASN A 175 19.08 -8.82 -9.60
CA ASN A 175 18.61 -8.23 -10.86
C ASN A 175 17.37 -7.33 -10.67
N VAL A 176 17.40 -6.50 -9.62
CA VAL A 176 16.37 -5.51 -9.30
C VAL A 176 16.84 -4.16 -9.84
N LEU A 177 15.96 -3.49 -10.59
CA LEU A 177 16.22 -2.16 -11.13
C LEU A 177 15.76 -1.08 -10.15
N ALA A 178 16.47 0.05 -10.15
CA ALA A 178 16.02 1.26 -9.46
C ALA A 178 14.78 1.85 -10.16
N ILE A 179 13.94 2.52 -9.38
CA ILE A 179 12.73 3.20 -9.86
C ILE A 179 12.45 4.40 -8.94
N GLN A 180 12.07 5.55 -9.52
CA GLN A 180 11.88 6.82 -8.79
C GLN A 180 12.96 7.09 -7.72
N PRO A 181 14.25 7.10 -8.09
CA PRO A 181 15.35 7.16 -7.12
C PRO A 181 15.36 8.45 -6.28
N ASP A 182 14.76 9.54 -6.76
CA ASP A 182 14.74 10.80 -6.01
C ASP A 182 13.87 10.74 -4.75
N SER A 183 12.76 10.01 -4.80
CA SER A 183 11.90 9.76 -3.63
C SER A 183 12.58 8.85 -2.62
N TRP A 184 13.25 7.80 -3.13
CA TRP A 184 14.06 6.90 -2.32
C TRP A 184 15.16 7.66 -1.57
N ASN A 185 15.94 8.45 -2.31
CA ASN A 185 17.04 9.25 -1.77
C ASN A 185 16.54 10.29 -0.76
N TYR A 186 15.41 10.93 -1.03
CA TYR A 186 14.81 11.88 -0.10
C TYR A 186 14.57 11.24 1.27
N ILE A 187 13.85 10.10 1.35
CA ILE A 187 13.54 9.43 2.62
C ILE A 187 14.81 9.04 3.39
N HIS A 188 15.83 8.52 2.70
CA HIS A 188 17.06 8.02 3.33
C HIS A 188 18.06 9.13 3.72
N GLN A 189 17.89 10.35 3.19
CA GLN A 189 18.69 11.51 3.58
C GLN A 189 18.12 12.26 4.79
N LEU A 190 16.90 11.93 5.22
CA LEU A 190 16.30 12.57 6.38
C LEU A 190 16.96 12.07 7.67
N ASN A 191 17.40 13.02 8.49
CA ASN A 191 17.91 12.74 9.83
C ASN A 191 16.89 13.15 10.91
N ASP A 192 16.91 12.44 12.03
CA ASP A 192 16.21 12.84 13.25
C ASP A 192 16.94 13.99 13.96
N THR A 193 16.43 14.42 15.11
CA THR A 193 17.03 15.52 15.89
C THR A 193 18.42 15.21 16.44
N ASN A 194 18.83 13.94 16.44
CA ASN A 194 20.12 13.48 16.93
C ASN A 194 21.09 13.18 15.77
N GLY A 195 20.73 13.49 14.52
CA GLY A 195 21.55 13.25 13.34
C GLY A 195 21.58 11.79 12.88
N SER A 196 20.72 10.93 13.43
CA SER A 196 20.56 9.54 12.97
C SER A 196 19.56 9.47 11.82
N THR A 197 19.70 8.50 10.93
CA THR A 197 18.73 8.27 9.85
C THR A 197 17.32 8.15 10.44
N ARG A 198 16.40 9.00 9.95
CA ARG A 198 15.06 9.14 10.51
C ARG A 198 14.20 7.92 10.22
N TRP A 199 14.29 7.39 9.00
CA TRP A 199 13.46 6.30 8.51
C TRP A 199 14.34 5.13 8.11
N TYR A 200 14.05 3.96 8.66
CA TYR A 200 14.76 2.74 8.35
C TYR A 200 13.85 1.75 7.60
N ASP A 201 14.33 1.22 6.49
CA ASP A 201 13.71 0.12 5.77
C ASP A 201 14.60 -1.11 5.80
N ASP A 202 14.24 -2.06 6.66
CA ASP A 202 14.98 -3.31 6.82
C ASP A 202 14.94 -4.18 5.55
N TYR A 203 13.92 -4.02 4.69
CA TYR A 203 13.76 -4.85 3.51
C TYR A 203 14.94 -4.60 2.55
N THR A 204 15.17 -3.38 2.13
CA THR A 204 16.26 -3.10 1.18
C THR A 204 17.66 -3.32 1.74
N GLU A 205 17.84 -3.26 3.05
CA GLU A 205 19.15 -3.33 3.73
C GLU A 205 19.68 -4.76 3.91
N MET A 206 18.82 -5.78 3.93
CA MET A 206 19.17 -7.15 4.39
C MET A 206 18.92 -8.29 3.37
N HIS A 207 19.18 -8.06 2.08
CA HIS A 207 19.10 -9.06 0.98
C HIS A 207 17.70 -9.31 0.39
N SER A 208 16.98 -8.24 0.07
CA SER A 208 15.62 -8.39 -0.41
C SER A 208 15.47 -8.76 -1.88
N ARG A 209 14.56 -9.71 -2.09
CA ARG A 209 13.94 -10.02 -3.38
C ARG A 209 12.98 -8.89 -3.75
N CYS A 210 12.68 -8.79 -5.03
CA CYS A 210 11.65 -7.90 -5.56
C CYS A 210 10.27 -8.08 -4.91
N THR A 211 9.46 -7.03 -4.99
CA THR A 211 8.02 -7.05 -4.66
C THR A 211 7.18 -7.14 -5.94
N ILE A 212 7.65 -6.56 -7.04
CA ILE A 212 7.23 -6.87 -8.41
C ILE A 212 8.31 -7.73 -9.07
N CYS A 213 7.98 -8.98 -9.43
CA CYS A 213 8.98 -9.96 -9.87
C CYS A 213 8.61 -10.66 -11.17
N THR A 214 9.63 -11.17 -11.86
CA THR A 214 9.49 -11.95 -13.10
C THR A 214 8.95 -13.36 -12.87
N ASP A 215 8.99 -13.85 -11.62
CA ASP A 215 8.41 -15.13 -11.22
C ASP A 215 6.91 -15.05 -10.90
N ASN A 216 6.31 -13.86 -10.91
CA ASN A 216 4.90 -13.65 -10.60
C ASN A 216 4.02 -14.03 -11.80
N LEU A 217 2.98 -14.84 -11.58
CA LEU A 217 2.14 -15.37 -12.65
C LEU A 217 1.05 -14.41 -13.15
N VAL A 218 0.80 -13.31 -12.43
CA VAL A 218 -0.20 -12.29 -12.81
C VAL A 218 0.40 -11.29 -13.80
N VAL A 219 1.68 -10.97 -13.64
CA VAL A 219 2.38 -10.01 -14.49
C VAL A 219 3.34 -10.71 -15.44
N ASN A 220 3.31 -10.30 -16.71
CA ASN A 220 4.35 -10.67 -17.66
C ASN A 220 5.40 -9.55 -17.70
N ASN A 221 6.10 -9.33 -16.58
CA ASN A 221 7.19 -8.35 -16.53
C ASN A 221 8.51 -9.01 -16.92
N THR A 222 9.42 -8.20 -17.48
CA THR A 222 10.82 -8.61 -17.73
C THR A 222 11.77 -8.08 -16.66
N ASN A 223 11.29 -7.14 -15.84
CA ASN A 223 12.08 -6.39 -14.87
C ASN A 223 11.54 -6.63 -13.46
N GLN A 224 12.45 -6.58 -12.49
CA GLN A 224 12.12 -6.76 -11.09
C GLN A 224 12.34 -5.46 -10.33
N TYR A 225 11.43 -5.15 -9.41
CA TYR A 225 11.45 -3.92 -8.61
C TYR A 225 11.13 -4.20 -7.15
N ILE A 226 11.70 -3.41 -6.26
CA ILE A 226 11.32 -3.35 -4.84
C ILE A 226 10.63 -2.00 -4.65
N ILE A 227 9.30 -1.99 -4.60
CA ILE A 227 8.51 -0.76 -4.50
C ILE A 227 7.51 -0.74 -3.35
N ASP A 228 7.26 -1.90 -2.75
CA ASP A 228 6.47 -2.02 -1.54
C ASP A 228 7.41 -1.98 -0.34
N HIS A 229 7.20 -1.01 0.55
CA HIS A 229 8.14 -0.72 1.63
C HIS A 229 7.45 -0.66 2.99
N ILE A 230 8.23 -0.86 4.04
CA ILE A 230 7.82 -0.63 5.44
C ILE A 230 8.90 0.22 6.11
N PHE A 231 8.78 1.54 6.00
CA PHE A 231 9.64 2.48 6.71
C PHE A 231 9.27 2.53 8.19
N THR A 232 10.28 2.48 9.04
CA THR A 232 10.10 2.47 10.49
C THR A 232 10.89 3.58 11.16
N HIS A 233 10.33 4.12 12.25
CA HIS A 233 10.98 5.11 13.09
C HIS A 233 10.66 4.83 14.56
N GLY A 234 11.65 5.00 15.43
CA GLY A 234 11.46 4.99 16.88
C GLY A 234 12.18 3.85 17.61
N PRO A 235 12.21 3.92 18.95
CA PRO A 235 13.09 3.09 19.78
C PRO A 235 12.79 1.59 19.73
N ILE A 236 11.55 1.18 19.37
CA ILE A 236 11.22 -0.25 19.25
C ILE A 236 11.75 -0.88 17.96
N PHE A 237 12.12 -0.06 16.97
CA PHE A 237 12.59 -0.50 15.65
C PHE A 237 14.11 -0.42 15.57
N ASN A 238 14.80 -1.11 16.49
CA ASN A 238 16.25 -1.26 16.42
C ASN A 238 16.59 -2.13 15.19
N PRO A 239 17.41 -1.64 14.22
CA PRO A 239 17.77 -2.39 13.02
C PRO A 239 18.27 -3.82 13.29
N LEU A 240 19.03 -4.02 14.38
CA LEU A 240 19.54 -5.35 14.76
C LEU A 240 18.45 -6.35 15.20
N LYS A 241 17.23 -5.87 15.39
CA LYS A 241 16.05 -6.65 15.83
C LYS A 241 14.95 -6.68 14.78
N LEU A 242 15.17 -6.10 13.62
CA LEU A 242 14.23 -6.15 12.52
C LEU A 242 14.55 -7.34 11.63
N PHE A 243 13.48 -7.94 11.11
CA PHE A 243 13.57 -8.98 10.13
C PHE A 243 12.40 -8.84 9.17
N THR A 244 12.72 -8.56 7.92
CA THR A 244 11.76 -8.44 6.83
C THR A 244 11.87 -9.60 5.86
N ARG A 245 10.76 -9.90 5.20
CA ARG A 245 10.73 -10.87 4.10
C ARG A 245 9.54 -10.64 3.19
N ARG A 246 9.67 -11.14 1.96
CA ARG A 246 8.57 -11.35 1.02
C ARG A 246 7.60 -12.41 1.56
N ILE A 247 6.31 -12.20 1.32
CA ILE A 247 5.23 -13.13 1.65
C ILE A 247 4.21 -13.20 0.51
N PHE A 248 3.38 -14.24 0.55
CA PHE A 248 2.39 -14.56 -0.49
C PHE A 248 3.01 -14.98 -1.83
N ASP A 249 4.23 -15.50 -1.78
CA ASP A 249 4.94 -16.18 -2.89
C ASP A 249 4.24 -17.46 -3.39
N GLY A 250 3.19 -17.91 -2.70
CA GLY A 250 2.47 -19.13 -3.03
C GLY A 250 1.54 -18.94 -4.24
N ARG A 251 1.35 -20.02 -4.99
CA ARG A 251 0.36 -20.08 -6.06
C ARG A 251 -1.02 -20.35 -5.49
N ILE A 252 -2.03 -19.77 -6.11
CA ILE A 252 -3.45 -20.05 -5.86
C ILE A 252 -4.06 -20.77 -7.06
N GLU A 253 -5.01 -21.64 -6.77
CA GLU A 253 -5.79 -22.35 -7.78
C GLU A 253 -7.19 -21.73 -7.85
N ILE A 254 -7.57 -21.29 -9.05
CA ILE A 254 -8.89 -20.75 -9.34
C ILE A 254 -9.60 -21.75 -10.25
N ASN A 255 -10.60 -22.44 -9.70
CA ASN A 255 -11.42 -23.36 -10.47
C ASN A 255 -12.48 -22.57 -11.25
N SER A 256 -12.41 -22.63 -12.57
CA SER A 256 -13.36 -22.01 -13.50
C SER A 256 -14.11 -23.08 -14.30
N THR A 257 -15.17 -22.69 -14.99
CA THR A 257 -15.88 -23.58 -15.94
C THR A 257 -14.98 -24.09 -17.06
N ASN A 258 -13.87 -23.39 -17.34
CA ASN A 258 -12.94 -23.69 -18.42
C ASN A 258 -11.68 -24.42 -17.91
N GLY A 259 -11.71 -24.91 -16.67
CA GLY A 259 -10.60 -25.61 -16.02
C GLY A 259 -9.99 -24.82 -14.86
N THR A 260 -8.90 -25.36 -14.32
CA THR A 260 -8.18 -24.79 -13.18
C THR A 260 -7.10 -23.83 -13.68
N ILE A 261 -7.14 -22.59 -13.20
CA ILE A 261 -6.12 -21.57 -13.43
C ILE A 261 -5.19 -21.57 -12.22
N ILE A 262 -3.89 -21.73 -12.45
CA ILE A 262 -2.86 -21.59 -11.41
C ILE A 262 -2.24 -20.20 -11.58
N THR A 263 -2.32 -19.36 -10.57
CA THR A 263 -1.85 -17.98 -10.62
C THR A 263 -1.30 -17.51 -9.27
N SER A 264 -0.82 -16.27 -9.19
CA SER A 264 -0.45 -15.60 -7.93
C SER A 264 -1.63 -14.82 -7.37
N LEU A 265 -1.61 -14.51 -6.06
CA LEU A 265 -2.69 -13.76 -5.41
C LEU A 265 -2.80 -12.30 -5.90
N SER A 266 -1.67 -11.71 -6.27
CA SER A 266 -1.52 -10.32 -6.70
C SER A 266 -0.29 -10.25 -7.60
N ASP A 267 -0.22 -9.21 -8.43
CA ASP A 267 0.95 -8.82 -9.22
C ASP A 267 2.14 -8.33 -8.38
N HIS A 268 1.87 -7.83 -7.17
CA HIS A 268 2.85 -7.56 -6.13
C HIS A 268 2.89 -8.69 -5.09
N TYR A 269 4.06 -8.99 -4.56
CA TYR A 269 4.19 -9.78 -3.35
C TYR A 269 4.11 -8.90 -2.11
N GLY A 270 3.60 -9.45 -1.01
CA GLY A 270 3.51 -8.72 0.24
C GLY A 270 4.87 -8.63 0.94
N VAL A 271 5.06 -7.56 1.72
CA VAL A 271 6.22 -7.41 2.62
C VAL A 271 5.78 -7.62 4.06
N LYS A 272 6.56 -8.39 4.81
CA LYS A 272 6.33 -8.64 6.23
C LYS A 272 7.52 -8.19 7.05
N LEU A 273 7.29 -7.23 7.95
CA LEU A 273 8.21 -6.88 9.03
C LEU A 273 7.91 -7.70 10.30
N ARG A 274 8.96 -8.22 10.93
CA ARG A 274 8.94 -8.82 12.27
C ARG A 274 9.94 -8.09 13.15
N ILE A 275 9.49 -7.70 14.34
CA ILE A 275 10.37 -7.22 15.42
C ILE A 275 10.69 -8.41 16.32
N ILE A 276 11.98 -8.69 16.53
CA ILE A 276 12.47 -9.73 17.44
C ILE A 276 12.63 -9.10 18.83
N CYS A 277 11.82 -9.53 19.79
CA CYS A 277 11.85 -9.00 21.15
C CYS A 277 12.89 -9.73 21.99
#